data_AF-A0A6S7GJN0-F1
#
_entry.id   AF-A0A6S7GJN0-F1
#
_cell.length_a   1.000
_cell.length_b   1.000
_cell.length_c   1.000
_cell.angle_alpha   90.00
_cell.angle_beta   90.00
_cell.angle_gamma   90.00
#
_symmetry.space_group_name_H-M   'P 1'
#
loop_
_entity.id
_entity.type
_entity.pdbx_description
1 polymer ?
#
loop_
_entity_poly.entity_id
_entity_poly.type
_entity_poly.pdbx_seq_one_letter_code
_entity_poly.pdbx_strand_id
1 'polypeptide(L)'
;MHWPELHALFKAPTDCEIGNSTSELRRQNVINNPHIVDWFFTQRFESLVKHWLYDTLGAKWHWFQYEYQGRGSIHCHGTAKLKNDPGLCQLTQMALKGFLAYKFK
;
A
#
# COMPACT_ATOMS: atom_id res chain seq x y z
N MET A 1 12.26 -13.80 5.86
CA MET A 1 11.21 -13.20 6.72
C MET A 1 10.73 -11.94 6.03
N HIS A 2 9.42 -11.69 5.94
CA HIS A 2 8.93 -10.39 5.47
C HIS A 2 9.21 -9.32 6.54
N TRP A 3 9.74 -8.18 6.15
CA TRP A 3 10.01 -7.00 6.99
C TRP A 3 10.83 -7.28 8.27
N PRO A 4 12.07 -7.81 8.15
CA PRO A 4 12.95 -8.03 9.30
C PRO A 4 13.21 -6.74 10.10
N GLU A 5 13.20 -5.57 9.46
CA GLU A 5 13.40 -4.26 10.09
C GLU A 5 12.23 -3.90 11.02
N LEU A 6 10.99 -4.17 10.61
CA LEU A 6 9.82 -3.99 11.48
C LEU A 6 9.93 -4.89 12.71
N HIS A 7 10.31 -6.15 12.52
CA HIS A 7 10.46 -7.09 13.63
C HIS A 7 11.61 -6.73 14.58
N ALA A 8 12.61 -5.99 14.11
CA ALA A 8 13.66 -5.45 14.97
C ALA A 8 13.13 -4.33 15.89
N LEU A 9 12.15 -3.53 15.44
CA LEU A 9 11.54 -2.46 16.25
C LEU A 9 10.75 -2.99 17.46
N PHE A 10 10.26 -4.23 17.41
CA PHE A 10 9.56 -4.86 18.53
C PHE A 10 10.49 -5.42 19.61
N LYS A 11 11.80 -5.45 19.38
CA LYS A 11 12.77 -5.99 20.35
C LYS A 11 13.19 -4.89 21.32
N ALA A 12 12.94 -5.08 22.62
CA ALA A 12 13.56 -4.27 23.66
C ALA A 12 15.07 -4.57 23.73
N PRO A 13 15.92 -3.63 24.19
CA PRO A 13 17.36 -3.80 24.28
C PRO A 13 17.83 -4.87 25.31
N THR A 14 16.91 -5.42 26.11
CA THR A 14 17.19 -6.48 27.07
C THR A 14 16.52 -7.79 26.65
N ASP A 15 17.38 -8.78 26.43
CA ASP A 15 17.17 -10.21 26.51
C ASP A 15 16.79 -11.01 25.24
N CYS A 16 17.67 -12.00 25.06
CA CYS A 16 17.57 -13.30 24.40
C CYS A 16 17.24 -13.40 22.90
N GLU A 17 18.30 -13.83 22.19
CA GLU A 17 18.29 -14.72 21.03
C GLU A 17 17.68 -14.18 19.73
N ILE A 18 18.60 -13.85 18.84
CA ILE A 18 18.42 -13.52 17.42
C ILE A 18 17.66 -14.63 16.63
N GLY A 19 17.39 -15.80 17.20
CA GLY A 19 17.03 -17.01 16.46
C GLY A 19 15.55 -17.39 16.36
N ASN A 20 14.73 -17.28 17.42
CA ASN A 20 13.56 -18.18 17.52
C ASN A 20 12.24 -17.55 18.02
N SER A 21 11.90 -16.32 17.64
CA SER A 21 10.50 -15.89 17.78
C SER A 21 9.64 -16.81 16.90
N THR A 22 8.66 -17.52 17.45
CA THR A 22 7.71 -18.30 16.65
C THR A 22 6.95 -17.37 15.68
N SER A 23 6.43 -17.91 14.58
CA SER A 23 5.56 -17.16 13.67
C SER A 23 4.36 -16.52 14.40
N GLU A 24 3.88 -17.19 15.44
CA GLU A 24 2.83 -16.74 16.34
C GLU A 24 3.23 -15.50 17.13
N LEU A 25 4.40 -15.51 17.78
CA LEU A 25 4.89 -14.36 18.54
C LEU A 25 5.08 -13.13 17.65
N ARG A 26 5.63 -13.32 16.44
CA ARG A 26 5.78 -12.23 15.46
C ARG A 26 4.44 -11.65 15.04
N ARG A 27 3.46 -12.50 14.78
CA ARG A 27 2.10 -12.09 14.44
C ARG A 27 1.48 -11.29 15.59
N GLN A 28 1.64 -11.78 16.82
CA GLN A 28 1.11 -11.11 18.00
C GLN A 28 1.76 -9.75 18.25
N ASN A 29 3.07 -9.61 17.99
CA ASN A 29 3.75 -8.32 18.10
C ASN A 29 3.19 -7.29 17.11
N VAL A 30 2.87 -7.69 15.88
CA VAL A 30 2.22 -6.82 14.88
C VAL A 30 0.82 -6.42 15.36
N ILE A 31 0.03 -7.38 15.86
CA ILE A 31 -1.34 -7.13 16.36
C ILE A 31 -1.34 -6.21 17.60
N ASN A 32 -0.40 -6.41 18.52
CA ASN A 32 -0.34 -5.67 19.78
C ASN A 32 0.25 -4.26 19.63
N ASN A 33 0.96 -3.98 18.54
CA ASN A 33 1.66 -2.71 18.34
C ASN A 33 1.26 -2.03 17.02
N PRO A 34 -0.04 -1.76 16.78
CA PRO A 34 -0.52 -1.21 15.51
C PRO A 34 0.11 0.15 15.19
N HIS A 35 0.40 0.98 16.19
CA HIS A 35 1.06 2.28 16.02
C HIS A 35 2.48 2.19 15.40
N ILE A 36 3.27 1.18 15.79
CA ILE A 36 4.61 0.95 15.20
C ILE A 36 4.46 0.46 13.76
N VAL A 37 3.49 -0.42 13.52
CA VAL A 37 3.18 -0.97 12.20
C VAL A 37 2.72 0.16 11.26
N ASP A 38 1.79 1.02 11.72
CA ASP A 38 1.32 2.21 11.02
C ASP A 38 2.49 3.11 10.65
N TRP A 39 3.29 3.53 11.63
CA TRP A 39 4.42 4.42 11.39
C TRP A 39 5.41 3.82 10.38
N PHE A 40 5.82 2.58 10.59
CA PHE A 40 6.77 1.90 9.70
C PHE A 40 6.22 1.77 8.28
N PHE A 41 4.95 1.38 8.15
CA PHE A 41 4.31 1.22 6.86
C PHE A 41 4.14 2.56 6.15
N THR A 42 3.70 3.60 6.84
CA THR A 42 3.57 4.96 6.30
C THR A 42 4.90 5.49 5.79
N GLN A 43 5.99 5.38 6.56
CA GLN A 43 7.32 5.83 6.13
C GLN A 43 7.76 5.16 4.81
N ARG A 44 7.56 3.84 4.70
CA ARG A 44 7.92 3.11 3.48
C ARG A 44 6.99 3.44 2.31
N PHE A 45 5.69 3.60 2.58
CA PHE A 45 4.71 3.96 1.57
C PHE A 45 4.94 5.36 1.01
N GLU A 46 5.23 6.35 1.86
CA GLU A 46 5.56 7.71 1.42
C GLU A 46 6.83 7.74 0.57
N SER A 47 7.84 6.94 0.91
CA SER A 47 9.04 6.77 0.09
C SER A 47 8.73 6.16 -1.28
N LEU A 48 7.88 5.12 -1.32
CA LEU A 48 7.38 4.52 -2.57
C LEU A 48 6.62 5.56 -3.41
N VAL A 49 5.69 6.30 -2.80
CA VAL A 49 4.90 7.34 -3.48
C VAL A 49 5.82 8.40 -4.07
N LYS A 50 6.77 8.93 -3.30
CA LYS A 50 7.70 9.94 -3.78
C LYS A 50 8.50 9.44 -4.97
N HIS A 51 9.23 8.33 -4.82
CA HIS A 51 10.21 7.91 -5.81
C HIS A 51 9.62 7.16 -7.00
N TRP A 52 8.66 6.27 -6.75
CA TRP A 52 8.05 5.50 -7.82
C TRP A 52 6.90 6.25 -8.48
N LEU A 53 5.96 6.78 -7.70
CA LEU A 53 4.75 7.38 -8.28
C LEU A 53 4.98 8.81 -8.81
N TYR A 54 5.68 9.67 -8.07
CA TYR A 54 5.95 11.04 -8.51
C TYR A 54 7.19 11.15 -9.39
N ASP A 55 8.37 10.74 -8.90
CA ASP A 55 9.63 10.97 -9.60
C ASP A 55 9.74 10.12 -10.89
N THR A 56 9.18 8.90 -10.90
CA THR A 56 9.27 8.00 -12.06
C THR A 56 8.05 8.07 -12.97
N LEU A 57 6.83 7.95 -12.43
CA LEU A 57 5.60 7.89 -13.25
C LEU A 57 4.97 9.27 -13.53
N GLY A 58 5.45 10.34 -12.89
CA GLY A 58 4.94 11.68 -13.14
C GLY A 58 3.50 11.87 -12.69
N ALA A 59 3.15 11.41 -11.49
CA ALA A 59 1.83 11.68 -10.91
C ALA A 59 1.51 13.18 -10.80
N LYS A 60 0.25 13.52 -11.05
CA LYS A 60 -0.33 14.85 -10.82
C LYS A 60 -0.93 14.94 -9.43
N TRP A 61 -1.68 13.92 -9.06
CA TRP A 61 -2.24 13.75 -7.72
C TRP A 61 -2.39 12.26 -7.43
N HIS A 62 -2.42 11.93 -6.15
CA HIS A 62 -2.75 10.61 -5.66
C HIS A 62 -3.67 10.75 -4.45
N TRP A 63 -4.47 9.73 -4.20
CA TRP A 63 -5.27 9.58 -2.99
C TRP A 63 -5.12 8.15 -2.50
N PHE A 64 -5.03 7.96 -1.19
CA PHE A 64 -4.90 6.65 -0.60
C PHE A 64 -5.60 6.58 0.76
N GLN A 65 -5.92 5.34 1.15
CA GLN A 65 -6.54 5.00 2.42
C GLN A 65 -5.88 3.75 2.98
N TYR A 66 -5.57 3.78 4.27
CA TYR A 66 -5.13 2.60 5.02
C TYR A 66 -6.34 1.81 5.50
N GLU A 67 -6.25 0.49 5.35
CA GLU A 67 -7.26 -0.46 5.78
C GLU A 67 -6.60 -1.60 6.54
N TYR A 68 -7.11 -1.88 7.74
CA TYR A 68 -6.72 -3.05 8.51
C TYR A 68 -7.59 -4.24 8.12
N GLN A 69 -6.98 -5.22 7.44
CA GLN A 69 -7.68 -6.45 7.11
C GLN A 69 -7.82 -7.33 8.35
N GLY A 70 -8.84 -8.18 8.41
CA GLY A 70 -9.19 -9.01 9.59
C GLY A 70 -8.12 -9.98 10.10
N ARG A 71 -6.95 -10.07 9.44
CA ARG A 71 -5.77 -10.83 9.89
C ARG A 71 -4.68 -9.94 10.53
N GLY A 72 -4.97 -8.67 10.81
CA GLY A 72 -4.05 -7.75 11.48
C GLY A 72 -2.94 -7.19 10.58
N SER A 73 -3.07 -7.34 9.25
CA SER A 73 -2.19 -6.67 8.30
C SER A 73 -2.79 -5.34 7.88
N ILE A 74 -2.01 -4.29 7.99
CA ILE A 74 -2.27 -3.04 7.28
C ILE A 74 -2.18 -3.29 5.77
N HIS A 75 -3.10 -2.68 5.04
CA HIS A 75 -3.14 -2.61 3.59
C HIS A 75 -3.41 -1.18 3.17
N CYS A 76 -2.92 -0.78 2.00
CA CYS A 76 -3.17 0.57 1.48
C CYS A 76 -3.80 0.47 0.11
N HIS A 77 -5.00 1.01 -0.02
CA HIS A 77 -5.64 1.24 -1.30
C HIS A 77 -5.30 2.64 -1.77
N GLY A 78 -5.10 2.81 -3.08
CA GLY A 78 -4.84 4.12 -3.64
C GLY A 78 -5.17 4.22 -5.10
N THR A 79 -5.37 5.45 -5.54
CA THR A 79 -5.56 5.82 -6.94
C THR A 79 -4.74 7.06 -7.25
N ALA A 80 -4.28 7.17 -8.50
CA ALA A 80 -3.45 8.28 -8.93
C ALA A 80 -3.81 8.72 -10.35
N LYS A 81 -3.67 10.01 -10.60
CA LYS A 81 -3.69 10.56 -11.95
C LYS A 81 -2.27 10.80 -12.41
N LEU A 82 -1.89 10.17 -13.51
CA LEU A 82 -0.59 10.41 -14.15
C LEU A 82 -0.69 11.54 -15.17
N LYS A 83 0.41 12.28 -15.35
CA LYS A 83 0.51 13.32 -16.39
C LYS A 83 0.49 12.72 -17.80
N ASN A 84 0.98 11.49 -17.95
CA ASN A 84 1.05 10.74 -19.20
C ASN A 84 -0.12 9.76 -19.40
N ASP A 85 -1.26 9.96 -18.70
CA ASP A 85 -2.48 9.19 -18.98
C ASP A 85 -2.86 9.36 -20.47
N PRO A 86 -2.99 8.27 -21.25
CA PRO A 86 -3.32 8.32 -22.69
C PRO A 86 -4.78 8.75 -22.96
N GLY A 87 -5.44 9.39 -22.01
CA GLY A 87 -6.83 9.82 -22.12
C GLY A 87 -7.81 8.67 -21.88
N LEU A 88 -7.49 7.73 -20.98
CA LEU A 88 -8.32 6.54 -20.74
C LEU A 88 -9.79 6.89 -20.49
N CYS A 89 -10.09 7.94 -19.71
CA CYS A 89 -11.48 8.36 -19.47
C CYS A 89 -12.20 8.76 -20.76
N GLN A 90 -11.54 9.49 -21.66
CA GLN A 90 -12.12 9.91 -22.94
C GLN A 90 -12.34 8.70 -23.85
N LEU A 91 -11.37 7.78 -23.89
CA LEU A 91 -11.48 6.54 -24.65
C LEU A 91 -12.61 5.65 -24.13
N THR A 92 -12.78 5.53 -22.81
CA THR A 92 -13.92 4.81 -22.21
C THR A 92 -15.25 5.44 -22.57
N GLN A 93 -15.36 6.77 -22.54
CA GLN A 93 -16.59 7.46 -22.97
C GLN A 93 -16.90 7.22 -24.45
N MET A 94 -15.88 7.24 -25.31
CA MET A 94 -16.03 6.95 -26.73
C MET A 94 -16.51 5.51 -26.95
N ALA A 95 -15.88 4.54 -26.29
CA ALA A 95 -16.26 3.13 -26.35
C ALA A 95 -17.71 2.92 -25.88
N LEU A 96 -18.10 3.56 -24.77
CA LEU A 96 -19.47 3.49 -24.25
C LEU A 96 -20.49 4.05 -25.24
N LYS A 97 -20.22 5.21 -25.85
CA LYS A 97 -21.10 5.78 -26.88
C LYS A 97 -21.28 4.85 -28.07
N GLY A 98 -20.19 4.25 -28.55
CA GLY A 98 -20.23 3.26 -29.64
C GLY A 98 -21.05 2.03 -29.29
N PHE A 99 -20.86 1.49 -28.07
CA PHE A 99 -21.63 0.35 -27.57
C PHE A 99 -23.13 0.65 -27.49
N LEU A 100 -23.52 1.79 -26.92
CA LEU A 100 -24.93 2.18 -26.81
C LEU A 100 -25.56 2.38 -28.20
N ALA A 101 -24.84 3.00 -29.14
CA ALA A 101 -25.31 3.19 -30.51
C ALA A 101 -25.47 1.85 -31.27
N TYR A 102 -24.65 0.84 -30.98
CA TYR A 102 -24.81 -0.50 -31.55
C TYR A 102 -25.98 -1.26 -30.91
N LYS A 103 -26.08 -1.22 -29.57
CA LYS A 103 -27.06 -2.00 -28.80
C LYS A 103 -28.50 -1.55 -28.99
N PHE A 104 -28.73 -0.24 -29.20
CA PHE A 104 -30.06 0.36 -29.31
C PHE A 104 -30.37 0.86 -30.73
N LYS A 105 -29.69 0.30 -31.74
CA LYS A 105 -30.14 0.35 -33.14
C LYS A 105 -31.40 -0.50 -33.33
#